data_AF-A0A3M1PNJ2-F1
#
_entry.id   AF-A0A3M1PNJ2-F1
#
_cell.length_a   1.000
_cell.length_b   1.000
_cell.length_c   1.000
_cell.angle_alpha   90.00
_cell.angle_beta   90.00
_cell.angle_gamma   90.00
#
_symmetry.space_group_name_H-M   'P 1'
#
loop_
_entity.id
_entity.type
_entity.pdbx_description
1 polymer ?
#
loop_
_entity_poly.entity_id
_entity_poly.type
_entity_poly.pdbx_seq_one_letter_code
_entity_poly.pdbx_strand_id
1 'polypeptide(L)'
;MFASVLPLRAIAFQILFLLMAIAIESHVFAVQLALPPKQPNGVSPQQSVQIAATLNLLTAMAGWFVFFLIQPWLPLPLKQQLLSFIFFDQWSADAAFPAILAGFLTFFASFAVKLLGLAALEWLLLTPDEWASRRESSNPRYRLGQGLLKDKDRDKKPPTNLSNTLLAANAFSYTAILAVLFARRIVDEVILTLG
;
A
#
# COMPACT_ATOMS: atom_id res chain seq x y z
N MET A 1 -30.07 16.94 -16.85
CA MET A 1 -29.50 18.04 -16.05
C MET A 1 -28.36 17.48 -15.22
N PHE A 2 -27.12 17.59 -15.71
CA PHE A 2 -25.95 17.33 -14.89
C PHE A 2 -25.66 18.61 -14.11
N ALA A 3 -26.18 18.73 -12.89
CA ALA A 3 -25.49 19.57 -11.93
C ALA A 3 -24.15 18.87 -11.70
N SER A 4 -23.13 19.25 -12.47
CA SER A 4 -21.76 18.80 -12.32
C SER A 4 -21.22 19.35 -11.01
N VAL A 5 -21.69 18.77 -9.90
CA VAL A 5 -21.03 18.88 -8.62
C VAL A 5 -19.75 18.07 -8.79
N LEU A 6 -18.64 18.77 -9.07
CA LEU A 6 -17.31 18.16 -9.07
C LEU A 6 -17.18 17.30 -7.81
N PRO A 7 -16.72 16.04 -7.90
CA PRO A 7 -16.61 15.15 -6.76
C PRO A 7 -15.38 15.53 -5.92
N LEU A 8 -15.33 16.77 -5.46
CA LEU A 8 -14.21 17.37 -4.73
C LEU A 8 -13.94 16.58 -3.44
N ARG A 9 -15.00 16.07 -2.80
CA ARG A 9 -14.92 15.18 -1.65
C ARG A 9 -14.11 13.93 -1.96
N ALA A 10 -14.43 13.22 -3.05
CA ALA A 10 -13.73 12.01 -3.45
C ALA A 10 -12.25 12.29 -3.78
N ILE A 11 -11.97 13.38 -4.48
CA ILE A 11 -10.60 13.80 -4.82
C ILE A 11 -9.80 14.11 -3.54
N ALA A 12 -10.39 14.85 -2.59
CA ALA A 12 -9.73 15.19 -1.34
C ALA A 12 -9.43 13.94 -0.49
N PHE A 13 -10.37 13.01 -0.37
CA PHE A 13 -10.14 11.75 0.33
C PHE A 13 -9.10 10.87 -0.36
N GLN A 14 -9.10 10.82 -1.69
CA GLN A 14 -8.09 10.07 -2.44
C GLN A 14 -6.69 10.63 -2.18
N ILE A 15 -6.52 11.95 -2.20
CA ILE A 15 -5.23 12.60 -1.89
C ILE A 15 -4.85 12.33 -0.43
N LEU A 16 -5.77 12.48 0.51
CA LEU A 16 -5.53 12.24 1.94
C LEU A 16 -5.05 10.79 2.19
N PHE A 17 -5.76 9.80 1.66
CA PHE A 17 -5.41 8.40 1.83
C PHE A 17 -4.12 8.03 1.12
N LEU A 18 -3.85 8.62 -0.05
CA LEU A 18 -2.58 8.45 -0.75
C LEU A 18 -1.41 8.97 0.10
N LEU A 19 -1.50 10.21 0.60
CA LEU A 19 -0.45 10.81 1.43
C LEU A 19 -0.26 10.03 2.74
N MET A 20 -1.34 9.58 3.36
CA MET A 20 -1.28 8.78 4.58
C MET A 20 -0.60 7.42 4.34
N ALA A 21 -0.97 6.74 3.25
CA ALA A 21 -0.32 5.48 2.87
C ALA A 21 1.18 5.69 2.61
N ILE A 22 1.56 6.75 1.88
CA ILE A 22 2.98 7.07 1.63
C ILE A 22 3.72 7.34 2.95
N ALA A 23 3.15 8.13 3.85
CA ALA A 23 3.78 8.44 5.14
C ALA A 23 4.00 7.17 5.98
N ILE A 24 2.96 6.34 6.14
CA ILE A 24 3.04 5.11 6.93
C ILE A 24 4.01 4.11 6.29
N GLU A 25 3.90 3.87 5.00
CA GLU A 25 4.73 2.87 4.31
C GLU A 25 6.19 3.32 4.23
N SER A 26 6.45 4.61 4.02
CA SER A 26 7.82 5.14 4.06
C SER A 26 8.46 4.97 5.44
N HIS A 27 7.68 5.11 6.52
CA HIS A 27 8.15 4.85 7.87
C HIS A 27 8.44 3.37 8.09
N VAL A 28 7.52 2.49 7.68
CA VAL A 28 7.73 1.03 7.77
C VAL A 28 8.96 0.61 6.98
N PHE A 29 9.16 1.16 5.78
CA PHE A 29 10.36 0.92 4.99
C PHE A 29 11.61 1.45 5.68
N ALA A 30 11.60 2.69 6.18
CA ALA A 30 12.72 3.25 6.90
C ALA A 30 13.09 2.46 8.17
N VAL A 31 12.13 1.84 8.87
CA VAL A 31 12.39 1.07 10.10
C VAL A 31 12.76 -0.38 9.82
N GLN A 32 12.13 -1.03 8.84
CA GLN A 32 12.27 -2.46 8.60
C GLN A 32 13.25 -2.82 7.48
N LEU A 33 13.54 -1.92 6.54
CA LEU A 33 14.62 -2.08 5.55
C LEU A 33 15.95 -1.48 6.04
N ALA A 34 15.97 -0.70 7.13
CA ALA A 34 17.20 -0.17 7.72
C ALA A 34 17.68 -0.99 8.93
N LEU A 35 18.49 -2.03 8.70
CA LEU A 35 19.32 -2.71 9.72
C LEU A 35 20.53 -3.36 9.02
N PRO A 36 21.79 -3.42 9.55
CA PRO A 36 22.53 -2.67 10.59
C PRO A 36 23.69 -1.82 9.93
N PRO A 37 24.62 -1.15 10.66
CA PRO A 37 25.40 0.03 10.18
C PRO A 37 26.56 -0.26 9.20
N LYS A 38 26.45 -1.31 8.38
CA LYS A 38 27.52 -1.71 7.45
C LYS A 38 27.02 -2.48 6.23
N GLN A 39 25.86 -2.10 5.68
CA GLN A 39 25.66 -2.24 4.23
C GLN A 39 25.97 -0.89 3.59
N PRO A 40 26.83 -0.82 2.57
CA PRO A 40 27.16 0.44 1.88
C PRO A 40 25.93 1.08 1.19
N ASN A 41 24.79 0.37 1.12
CA ASN A 41 23.55 0.77 0.46
C ASN A 41 22.34 0.74 1.43
N GLY A 42 22.46 1.33 2.62
CA GLY A 42 21.29 1.54 3.49
C GLY A 42 20.28 2.47 2.81
N VAL A 43 18.99 2.11 2.81
CA VAL A 43 17.94 2.95 2.21
C VAL A 43 17.84 4.26 3.02
N SER A 44 18.17 5.39 2.39
CA SER A 44 18.06 6.69 3.04
C SER A 44 16.59 7.01 3.35
N PRO A 45 16.28 7.85 4.36
CA PRO A 45 14.90 8.27 4.62
C PRO A 45 14.21 8.85 3.38
N GLN A 46 14.97 9.56 2.53
CA GLN A 46 14.48 10.10 1.26
C GLN A 46 14.13 8.98 0.26
N GLN A 47 14.96 7.95 0.15
CA GLN A 47 14.70 6.80 -0.71
C GLN A 47 13.47 6.01 -0.24
N SER A 48 13.27 5.84 1.07
CA SER A 48 12.07 5.19 1.61
C SER A 48 10.78 5.94 1.23
N VAL A 49 10.81 7.28 1.28
CA VAL A 49 9.70 8.12 0.83
C VAL A 49 9.48 8.00 -0.68
N GLN A 50 10.54 8.03 -1.49
CA GLN A 50 10.45 7.91 -2.95
C GLN A 50 9.89 6.55 -3.38
N ILE A 51 10.34 5.45 -2.76
CA ILE A 51 9.83 4.11 -3.03
C ILE A 51 8.35 4.02 -2.62
N ALA A 52 8.00 4.45 -1.41
CA ALA A 52 6.61 4.45 -0.96
C ALA A 52 5.70 5.30 -1.86
N ALA A 53 6.14 6.50 -2.25
CA ALA A 53 5.42 7.37 -3.16
C ALA A 53 5.19 6.72 -4.53
N THR A 54 6.25 6.15 -5.11
CA THR A 54 6.19 5.50 -6.43
C THR A 54 5.24 4.31 -6.42
N LEU A 55 5.35 3.43 -5.41
CA LEU A 55 4.50 2.25 -5.30
C LEU A 55 3.02 2.61 -5.06
N ASN A 56 2.74 3.61 -4.22
CA ASN A 56 1.36 4.03 -3.95
C ASN A 56 0.75 4.80 -5.13
N LEU A 57 1.51 5.65 -5.83
CA LEU A 57 1.07 6.29 -7.07
C LEU A 57 0.81 5.26 -8.17
N LEU A 58 1.72 4.31 -8.39
CA LEU A 58 1.55 3.22 -9.34
C LEU A 58 0.28 2.41 -9.04
N THR A 59 0.05 2.09 -7.76
CA THR A 59 -1.14 1.38 -7.31
C THR A 59 -2.42 2.19 -7.58
N ALA A 60 -2.40 3.50 -7.29
CA ALA A 60 -3.54 4.37 -7.55
C ALA A 60 -3.84 4.47 -9.06
N MET A 61 -2.80 4.64 -9.89
CA MET A 61 -2.93 4.65 -11.35
C MET A 61 -3.49 3.32 -11.88
N ALA A 62 -2.97 2.19 -11.41
CA ALA A 62 -3.45 0.86 -11.77
C ALA A 62 -4.92 0.68 -11.37
N GLY A 63 -5.30 1.12 -10.17
CA GLY A 63 -6.69 1.08 -9.70
C GLY A 63 -7.64 1.88 -10.60
N TRP A 64 -7.27 3.12 -10.95
CA TRP A 64 -8.06 3.93 -11.88
C TRP A 64 -8.12 3.34 -13.28
N PHE A 65 -7.00 2.81 -13.78
CA PHE A 65 -6.96 2.15 -15.09
C PHE A 65 -7.90 0.94 -15.14
N VAL A 66 -7.85 0.07 -14.12
CA VAL A 66 -8.76 -1.08 -13.98
C VAL A 66 -10.21 -0.61 -13.87
N PHE A 67 -10.49 0.43 -13.08
CA PHE A 67 -11.83 1.00 -12.97
C PHE A 67 -12.37 1.46 -14.32
N PHE A 68 -11.62 2.27 -15.08
CA PHE A 68 -12.05 2.76 -16.38
C PHE A 68 -12.13 1.67 -17.44
N LEU A 69 -11.34 0.60 -17.32
CA LEU A 69 -11.41 -0.55 -18.20
C LEU A 69 -12.68 -1.37 -17.97
N ILE A 70 -13.06 -1.59 -16.69
CA ILE A 70 -14.19 -2.45 -16.29
C ILE A 70 -15.53 -1.70 -16.35
N GLN A 71 -15.55 -0.41 -15.98
CA GLN A 71 -16.78 0.39 -15.86
C GLN A 71 -17.71 0.40 -17.10
N PRO A 72 -17.21 0.39 -18.35
CA PRO A 72 -18.06 0.32 -19.54
C PRO A 72 -18.84 -1.00 -19.68
N TRP A 73 -18.34 -2.08 -19.10
CA TRP A 73 -18.89 -3.43 -19.21
C TRP A 73 -19.91 -3.73 -18.10
N LEU A 74 -20.08 -2.84 -17.13
CA LEU A 74 -21.03 -3.03 -16.05
C LEU A 74 -22.48 -2.79 -16.51
N PRO A 75 -23.44 -3.62 -16.06
CA PRO A 75 -24.86 -3.32 -16.16
C PRO A 75 -25.20 -1.95 -15.57
N LEU A 76 -26.17 -1.25 -16.17
CA LEU A 76 -26.55 0.12 -15.79
C LEU A 76 -26.83 0.30 -14.28
N PRO A 77 -27.55 -0.61 -13.58
CA PRO A 77 -27.80 -0.45 -12.14
C PRO A 77 -26.52 -0.48 -11.30
N LEU A 78 -25.61 -1.42 -11.60
CA LEU A 78 -24.34 -1.56 -10.90
C LEU A 78 -23.41 -0.38 -11.18
N LYS A 79 -23.40 0.10 -12.43
CA LYS A 79 -22.64 1.30 -12.82
C LYS A 79 -23.10 2.54 -12.03
N GLN A 80 -24.40 2.76 -11.90
CA GLN A 80 -24.94 3.87 -11.11
C GLN A 80 -24.58 3.74 -9.64
N GLN A 81 -24.78 2.57 -9.05
CA GLN A 81 -24.43 2.32 -7.65
C GLN A 81 -22.93 2.54 -7.38
N LEU A 82 -22.07 2.04 -8.26
CA LEU A 82 -20.62 2.21 -8.16
C LEU A 82 -20.20 3.69 -8.24
N LEU A 83 -20.78 4.44 -9.19
CA LEU A 83 -20.51 5.88 -9.32
C LEU A 83 -21.02 6.68 -8.12
N SER A 84 -22.23 6.37 -7.63
CA SER A 84 -22.80 6.99 -6.44
C SER A 84 -21.97 6.72 -5.19
N PHE A 85 -21.44 5.50 -5.06
CA PHE A 85 -20.55 5.14 -3.96
C PHE A 85 -19.21 5.88 -4.05
N ILE A 86 -18.51 5.80 -5.18
CA ILE A 86 -17.15 6.36 -5.33
C ILE A 86 -17.16 7.89 -5.28
N PHE A 87 -18.11 8.53 -5.96
CA PHE A 87 -18.09 9.99 -6.14
C PHE A 87 -18.92 10.74 -5.09
N PHE A 88 -19.99 10.14 -4.59
CA PHE A 88 -20.94 10.80 -3.70
C PHE A 88 -21.05 10.15 -2.31
N ASP A 89 -20.32 9.06 -2.05
CA ASP A 89 -20.32 8.36 -0.75
C ASP A 89 -21.74 7.98 -0.29
N GLN A 90 -22.59 7.60 -1.24
CA GLN A 90 -23.96 7.17 -0.95
C GLN A 90 -23.98 5.68 -0.60
N TRP A 91 -24.13 5.40 0.69
CA TRP A 91 -24.25 4.04 1.22
C TRP A 91 -25.70 3.55 1.16
N SER A 92 -25.94 2.41 0.53
CA SER A 92 -27.15 1.62 0.76
C SER A 92 -26.87 0.50 1.75
N ALA A 93 -27.86 0.09 2.55
CA ALA A 93 -27.69 -1.02 3.50
C ALA A 93 -27.28 -2.32 2.79
N ASP A 94 -27.79 -2.53 1.57
CA ASP A 94 -27.45 -3.66 0.70
C ASP A 94 -26.02 -3.58 0.13
N ALA A 95 -25.35 -2.42 0.24
CA ALA A 95 -23.99 -2.22 -0.24
C ALA A 95 -22.90 -2.60 0.78
N ALA A 96 -23.26 -2.96 2.02
CA ALA A 96 -22.28 -3.25 3.07
C ALA A 96 -21.39 -4.45 2.72
N PHE A 97 -21.99 -5.59 2.36
CA PHE A 97 -21.24 -6.78 1.95
C PHE A 97 -20.34 -6.55 0.73
N PRO A 98 -20.83 -6.01 -0.41
CA PRO A 98 -19.97 -5.76 -1.56
C PRO A 98 -18.89 -4.71 -1.28
N ALA A 99 -19.12 -3.73 -0.40
CA ALA A 99 -18.08 -2.77 0.00
C ALA A 99 -16.96 -3.43 0.83
N ILE A 100 -17.30 -4.32 1.77
CA ILE A 100 -16.31 -5.08 2.55
C ILE A 100 -15.51 -6.00 1.61
N LEU A 101 -16.19 -6.70 0.72
CA LEU A 101 -15.54 -7.57 -0.27
C LEU A 101 -14.62 -6.77 -1.19
N ALA A 102 -15.07 -5.60 -1.67
CA ALA A 102 -14.25 -4.70 -2.48
C ALA A 102 -13.02 -4.22 -1.71
N GLY A 103 -13.17 -3.81 -0.44
CA GLY A 103 -12.04 -3.41 0.42
C GLY A 103 -11.02 -4.53 0.65
N PHE A 104 -11.51 -5.76 0.83
CA PHE A 104 -10.65 -6.94 0.94
C PHE A 104 -9.91 -7.22 -0.37
N LEU A 105 -10.61 -7.19 -1.50
CA LEU A 105 -10.00 -7.41 -2.82
C LEU A 105 -8.99 -6.31 -3.17
N THR A 106 -9.28 -5.04 -2.87
CA THR A 106 -8.35 -3.94 -3.12
C THR A 106 -7.10 -4.04 -2.24
N PHE A 107 -7.21 -4.55 -1.01
CA PHE A 107 -6.04 -4.85 -0.18
C PHE A 107 -5.08 -5.83 -0.87
N PHE A 108 -5.56 -6.97 -1.37
CA PHE A 108 -4.69 -7.94 -2.04
C PHE A 108 -4.22 -7.46 -3.40
N ALA A 109 -5.08 -6.81 -4.18
CA ALA A 109 -4.71 -6.26 -5.48
C ALA A 109 -3.63 -5.18 -5.33
N SER A 110 -3.76 -4.27 -4.36
CA SER A 110 -2.75 -3.27 -4.07
C SER A 110 -1.44 -3.90 -3.62
N PHE A 111 -1.48 -4.90 -2.74
CA PHE A 111 -0.28 -5.63 -2.34
C PHE A 111 0.42 -6.29 -3.55
N ALA A 112 -0.33 -6.94 -4.45
CA ALA A 112 0.22 -7.56 -5.64
C ALA A 112 0.85 -6.53 -6.60
N VAL A 113 0.18 -5.39 -6.85
CA VAL A 113 0.74 -4.31 -7.68
C VAL A 113 2.02 -3.74 -7.06
N LYS A 114 2.05 -3.56 -5.73
CA LYS A 114 3.24 -3.08 -5.03
C LYS A 114 4.39 -4.08 -5.11
N LEU A 115 4.13 -5.38 -4.97
CA LEU A 115 5.16 -6.43 -5.13
C LEU A 115 5.76 -6.40 -6.54
N LEU A 116 4.92 -6.35 -7.58
CA LEU A 116 5.36 -6.28 -8.96
C LEU A 116 6.12 -4.98 -9.25
N GLY A 117 5.62 -3.85 -8.76
CA GLY A 117 6.26 -2.55 -8.89
C GLY A 117 7.63 -2.50 -8.22
N LEU A 118 7.77 -3.10 -7.05
CA LEU A 118 9.04 -3.17 -6.33
C LEU A 118 10.04 -4.07 -7.07
N ALA A 119 9.60 -5.22 -7.57
CA ALA A 119 10.44 -6.09 -8.40
C ALA A 119 10.89 -5.39 -9.70
N ALA A 120 10.01 -4.62 -10.33
CA ALA A 120 10.34 -3.82 -11.51
C ALA A 120 11.33 -2.69 -11.20
N LEU A 121 11.18 -2.01 -10.06
CA LEU A 121 12.13 -1.00 -9.57
C LEU A 121 13.50 -1.62 -9.30
N GLU A 122 13.56 -2.77 -8.64
CA GLU A 122 14.81 -3.49 -8.40
C GLU A 122 15.48 -3.90 -9.72
N TRP A 123 14.70 -4.35 -10.71
CA TRP A 123 15.24 -4.70 -12.02
C TRP A 123 15.79 -3.49 -12.78
N LEU A 124 15.15 -2.32 -12.64
CA LEU A 124 15.58 -1.10 -13.30
C LEU A 124 16.79 -0.43 -12.64
N LEU A 125 16.91 -0.54 -11.31
CA LEU A 125 17.88 0.22 -10.51
C LEU A 125 19.15 -0.56 -10.14
N LEU A 126 19.08 -1.89 -10.03
CA LEU A 126 20.23 -2.69 -9.59
C LEU A 126 21.11 -3.13 -10.76
N THR A 127 22.42 -2.99 -10.58
CA THR A 127 23.41 -3.57 -11.49
C THR A 127 23.49 -5.10 -11.36
N PRO A 128 24.00 -5.82 -12.38
CA PRO A 128 24.11 -7.30 -12.33
C PRO A 128 24.89 -7.83 -11.11
N ASP A 129 25.90 -7.09 -10.65
CA ASP A 129 26.73 -7.47 -9.50
C ASP A 129 25.98 -7.30 -8.15
N GLU A 130 25.11 -6.28 -8.06
CA GLU A 130 24.24 -6.07 -6.91
C GLU A 130 23.12 -7.12 -6.84
N TRP A 131 22.64 -7.57 -8.00
CA TRP A 131 21.70 -8.70 -8.13
C TRP A 131 22.28 -10.02 -7.61
N ALA A 132 23.54 -10.33 -7.94
CA ALA A 132 24.23 -11.52 -7.46
C ALA A 132 24.41 -11.49 -5.94
N SER A 133 24.82 -10.35 -5.39
CA SER A 133 25.03 -10.13 -3.95
C SER A 133 23.73 -10.28 -3.13
N ARG A 134 22.58 -9.82 -3.67
CA ARG A 134 21.26 -10.00 -3.02
C ARG A 134 20.74 -11.44 -3.09
N ARG A 135 21.01 -12.17 -4.17
CA ARG A 135 20.63 -13.60 -4.27
C ARG A 135 21.47 -14.50 -3.35
N GLU A 136 22.74 -14.18 -3.14
CA GLU A 136 23.60 -14.94 -2.23
C GLU A 136 23.18 -14.76 -0.76
N SER A 137 22.78 -13.54 -0.36
CA SER A 137 22.32 -13.25 1.00
C SER A 137 20.92 -13.82 1.34
N SER A 138 20.09 -14.10 0.34
CA SER A 138 18.80 -14.78 0.51
C SER A 138 18.89 -16.31 0.54
N ASN A 139 20.06 -16.89 0.23
CA ASN A 139 20.25 -18.33 0.11
C ASN A 139 20.51 -18.99 1.49
N PRO A 140 19.69 -19.96 1.95
CA PRO A 140 19.83 -20.58 3.27
C PRO A 140 21.17 -21.30 3.49
N ARG A 141 21.79 -21.81 2.42
CA ARG A 141 23.07 -22.55 2.49
C ARG A 141 24.25 -21.66 2.90
N TYR A 142 24.22 -20.36 2.59
CA TYR A 142 25.25 -19.42 3.00
C TYR A 142 25.16 -19.06 4.51
N ARG A 143 23.96 -19.23 5.11
CA ARG A 143 23.72 -19.02 6.55
C ARG A 143 24.34 -20.12 7.42
N LEU A 144 24.48 -21.34 6.90
CA LEU A 144 25.03 -22.46 7.66
C LEU A 144 26.56 -22.42 7.75
N GLY A 145 27.25 -21.91 6.72
CA GLY A 145 28.71 -21.83 6.67
C GLY A 145 29.34 -20.70 7.50
N GLN A 146 28.61 -19.62 7.76
CA GLN A 146 29.06 -18.50 8.60
C GLN A 146 28.73 -18.67 10.10
N GLY A 147 27.94 -19.67 10.46
CA GLY A 147 27.47 -19.90 11.84
C GLY A 147 28.52 -20.47 12.81
N LEU A 148 29.69 -20.89 12.32
CA LEU A 148 30.74 -21.51 13.15
C LEU A 148 31.85 -20.54 13.61
N LEU A 149 31.90 -19.30 13.10
CA LEU A 149 33.02 -18.37 13.39
C LEU A 149 32.61 -17.03 13.98
N LYS A 150 31.35 -16.81 14.39
CA LYS A 150 30.93 -15.48 14.83
C LYS A 150 29.92 -15.48 15.98
N ASP A 151 30.35 -16.06 17.09
CA ASP A 151 29.71 -15.92 18.39
C ASP A 151 30.16 -14.59 19.05
N LYS A 152 29.46 -13.48 18.74
CA LYS A 152 29.48 -12.26 19.59
C LYS A 152 28.45 -11.14 19.29
N ASP A 153 27.57 -11.27 18.30
CA ASP A 153 26.55 -10.24 18.01
C ASP A 153 25.13 -10.83 18.14
N ARG A 154 24.60 -10.85 19.37
CA ARG A 154 23.25 -11.35 19.69
C ARG A 154 22.10 -10.40 19.37
N ASP A 155 22.32 -9.33 18.59
CA ASP A 155 21.30 -8.32 18.26
C ASP A 155 20.95 -8.21 16.77
N LYS A 156 21.42 -9.14 15.94
CA LYS A 156 21.10 -9.13 14.51
C LYS A 156 19.72 -9.74 14.31
N LYS A 157 18.69 -8.89 14.36
CA LYS A 157 17.36 -9.21 13.79
C LYS A 157 17.56 -9.89 12.43
N PRO A 158 16.85 -11.00 12.16
CA PRO A 158 17.00 -11.72 10.90
C PRO A 158 16.77 -10.77 9.72
N PRO A 159 17.46 -10.96 8.58
CA PRO A 159 17.24 -10.14 7.39
C PRO A 159 15.74 -10.21 7.05
N THR A 160 15.09 -9.05 7.11
CA THR A 160 13.66 -8.89 6.90
C THR A 160 13.33 -9.34 5.48
N ASN A 161 12.43 -10.33 5.34
CA ASN A 161 11.92 -10.70 4.03
C ASN A 161 11.19 -9.47 3.46
N LEU A 162 11.70 -8.92 2.36
CA LEU A 162 11.17 -7.70 1.74
C LEU A 162 9.67 -7.80 1.43
N SER A 163 9.18 -8.99 1.04
CA SER A 163 7.74 -9.25 0.87
C SER A 163 6.94 -9.13 2.17
N ASN A 164 7.50 -9.56 3.31
CA ASN A 164 6.86 -9.44 4.61
C ASN A 164 6.83 -7.98 5.08
N THR A 165 7.91 -7.23 4.84
CA THR A 165 7.96 -5.79 5.12
C THR A 165 6.94 -5.04 4.27
N LEU A 166 6.82 -5.37 2.99
CA LEU A 166 5.83 -4.76 2.11
C LEU A 166 4.40 -5.11 2.52
N LEU A 167 4.16 -6.35 2.93
CA LEU A 167 2.86 -6.79 3.43
C LEU A 167 2.48 -6.06 4.73
N ALA A 168 3.43 -5.94 5.65
CA ALA A 168 3.26 -5.19 6.89
C ALA A 168 2.95 -3.72 6.60
N ALA A 169 3.72 -3.09 5.70
CA ALA A 169 3.50 -1.71 5.28
C ALA A 169 2.08 -1.50 4.73
N ASN A 170 1.63 -2.38 3.83
CA ASN A 170 0.28 -2.33 3.26
C ASN A 170 -0.81 -2.58 4.32
N ALA A 171 -0.58 -3.50 5.27
CA ALA A 171 -1.52 -3.76 6.35
C ALA A 171 -1.68 -2.56 7.28
N PHE A 172 -0.58 -1.91 7.66
CA PHE A 172 -0.61 -0.70 8.49
C PHE A 172 -1.32 0.46 7.78
N SER A 173 -1.05 0.69 6.49
CA SER A 173 -1.69 1.76 5.74
C SER A 173 -3.21 1.53 5.60
N TYR A 174 -3.64 0.31 5.26
CA TYR A 174 -5.07 -0.01 5.20
C TYR A 174 -5.76 0.07 6.57
N THR A 175 -5.08 -0.36 7.64
CA THR A 175 -5.63 -0.25 9.00
C THR A 175 -5.84 1.22 9.39
N ALA A 176 -4.88 2.09 9.08
CA ALA A 176 -5.02 3.52 9.34
C ALA A 176 -6.14 4.16 8.50
N ILE A 177 -6.26 3.79 7.21
CA ILE A 177 -7.35 4.26 6.34
C ILE A 177 -8.70 3.84 6.92
N LEU A 178 -8.85 2.58 7.34
CA LEU A 178 -10.07 2.09 7.98
C LEU A 178 -10.37 2.82 9.28
N ALA A 179 -9.36 3.11 10.11
CA ALA A 179 -9.54 3.88 11.34
C ALA A 179 -10.07 5.30 11.06
N VAL A 180 -9.52 5.97 10.04
CA VAL A 180 -10.00 7.30 9.62
C VAL A 180 -11.43 7.24 9.09
N LEU A 181 -11.75 6.24 8.26
CA LEU A 181 -13.11 6.04 7.75
C LEU A 181 -14.11 5.75 8.88
N PHE A 182 -13.72 4.95 9.87
CA PHE A 182 -14.52 4.64 11.04
C PHE A 182 -14.75 5.86 11.93
N ALA A 183 -13.70 6.63 12.22
CA ALA A 183 -13.80 7.87 12.98
C ALA A 183 -14.75 8.87 12.29
N ARG A 184 -14.62 9.03 10.97
CA ARG A 184 -15.55 9.84 10.18
C ARG A 184 -16.99 9.35 10.30
N ARG A 185 -17.22 8.03 10.19
CA ARG A 185 -18.56 7.46 10.30
C ARG A 185 -19.21 7.80 11.64
N ILE A 186 -18.47 7.73 12.75
CA ILE A 186 -18.94 8.13 14.08
C ILE A 186 -19.28 9.62 14.11
N VAL A 187 -18.40 10.48 13.60
CA VAL A 187 -18.63 11.94 13.58
C VAL A 187 -19.89 12.27 12.79
N ASP A 188 -20.09 11.64 11.62
CA ASP A 188 -21.27 11.84 10.80
C ASP A 188 -22.57 11.40 11.54
N GLU A 189 -22.55 10.31 12.32
CA GLU A 189 -23.70 9.92 13.17
C GLU A 189 -23.98 10.94 14.26
N VAL A 190 -22.94 11.37 14.99
CA VAL A 190 -23.08 12.31 16.10
C VAL A 190 -23.69 13.63 15.61
N ILE A 191 -23.20 14.16 14.49
CA ILE A 191 -23.73 15.38 13.89
C ILE A 191 -25.20 15.22 13.49
N LEU A 192 -25.58 14.08 12.90
CA LEU A 192 -26.97 13.80 12.53
C LEU A 192 -27.92 13.62 13.73
N THR A 193 -27.40 13.20 14.89
CA THR A 193 -28.20 13.05 16.12
C THR A 193 -28.37 14.35 16.92
N LEU A 194 -27.51 15.35 16.68
CA LEU A 194 -27.47 16.61 17.44
C LEU A 194 -28.06 17.82 16.67
N GLY A 195 -28.30 17.70 15.36
CA GLY A 195 -28.93 18.72 14.52
C GLY A 195 -30.38 18.41 14.21
#